data_AF-A0A2P4EUE5-F1
#
_entry.id   AF-A0A2P4EUE5-F1
#
_cell.length_a   1.000
_cell.length_b   1.000
_cell.length_c   1.000
_cell.angle_alpha   90.00
_cell.angle_beta   90.00
_cell.angle_gamma   90.00
#
_symmetry.space_group_name_H-M   'P 1'
#
loop_
_entity.id
_entity.type
_entity.pdbx_description
1 polymer ?
#
loop_
_entity_poly.entity_id
_entity_poly.type
_entity_poly.pdbx_seq_one_letter_code
_entity_poly.pdbx_strand_id
1 'polypeptide(L)'
;MNTPTKPLLTEAVMFFSERGISKEMLFPEFEALLDGMVAAPEYADETVEAVFLQINTRLQVRSAVFFNLDFDLDGYVNRLWNLPLRQIAERGDRGPDMGGGPIRLVCLGFNKQPQYRPMLWKPGARGNSNDLALVKEAVAHNALGILGEDEEAIRYIAPERLHMAAEDTWYGGGQVNDVDDLIPLTSTPPAAASATAAASGELQRLREQHAQEVRELRKQVEALGTRIKAMALEKEQALVELKGIHADHLEIVQGELLDIKQELAEQQRINAALKRELSKFQNRTASDFE
;
A
#
# COMPACT_ATOMS: atom_id res chain seq x y z
N MET A 1 -32.39 -2.24 -11.22
CA MET A 1 -31.95 -1.37 -10.12
C MET A 1 -30.44 -1.21 -10.26
N ASN A 2 -29.99 -0.09 -10.83
CA ASN A 2 -28.56 0.21 -10.90
C ASN A 2 -28.08 0.53 -9.50
N THR A 3 -27.48 -0.44 -8.82
CA THR A 3 -26.58 -0.14 -7.70
C THR A 3 -25.53 0.83 -8.25
N PRO A 4 -25.42 2.06 -7.73
CA PRO A 4 -24.37 2.95 -8.16
C PRO A 4 -23.05 2.30 -7.78
N THR A 5 -22.32 1.77 -8.77
CA THR A 5 -20.95 1.31 -8.60
C THR A 5 -20.18 2.48 -8.00
N LYS A 6 -19.76 2.35 -6.73
CA LYS A 6 -18.91 3.36 -6.09
C LYS A 6 -17.68 3.47 -7.00
N PRO A 7 -17.37 4.66 -7.55
CA PRO A 7 -16.20 4.80 -8.42
C PRO A 7 -14.98 4.29 -7.64
N LEU A 8 -14.18 3.47 -8.29
CA LEU A 8 -12.90 3.02 -7.75
C LEU A 8 -12.02 4.26 -7.62
N LEU A 9 -11.81 4.70 -6.38
CA LEU A 9 -10.95 5.84 -6.06
C LEU A 9 -9.66 5.27 -5.48
N THR A 10 -8.54 5.61 -6.11
CA THR A 10 -7.22 5.35 -5.57
C THR A 10 -6.88 6.43 -4.56
N GLU A 11 -6.37 6.00 -3.41
CA GLU A 11 -6.00 6.88 -2.31
C GLU A 11 -4.48 7.04 -2.28
N ALA A 12 -4.03 8.30 -2.21
CA ALA A 12 -2.62 8.64 -2.26
C ALA A 12 -2.31 9.80 -1.31
N VAL A 13 -1.05 9.90 -0.91
CA VAL A 13 -0.51 11.00 -0.14
C VAL A 13 0.69 11.60 -0.86
N MET A 14 0.75 12.92 -0.93
CA MET A 14 1.89 13.65 -1.50
C MET A 14 2.49 14.58 -0.44
N PHE A 15 3.81 14.60 -0.35
CA PHE A 15 4.56 15.48 0.54
C PHE A 15 5.09 16.70 -0.22
N PHE A 16 4.96 17.87 0.39
CA PHE A 16 5.45 19.12 -0.14
C PHE A 16 6.78 19.50 0.49
N SER A 17 7.60 20.14 -0.32
CA SER A 17 8.85 20.80 0.04
C SER A 17 8.83 22.25 -0.48
N GLU A 18 9.87 23.02 -0.19
CA GLU A 18 10.02 24.37 -0.71
C GLU A 18 9.98 24.45 -2.25
N ARG A 19 10.43 23.40 -2.94
CA ARG A 19 10.56 23.36 -4.41
C ARG A 19 9.36 22.70 -5.12
N GLY A 20 8.37 22.23 -4.38
CA GLY A 20 7.21 21.51 -4.91
C GLY A 20 7.01 20.15 -4.23
N ILE A 21 6.41 19.19 -4.94
CA ILE A 21 6.14 17.85 -4.40
C ILE A 21 7.46 17.06 -4.34
N SER A 22 7.86 16.64 -3.14
CA SER A 22 9.10 15.88 -2.92
C SER A 22 8.89 14.38 -3.04
N LYS A 23 7.72 13.89 -2.62
CA LYS A 23 7.42 12.47 -2.53
C LYS A 23 5.94 12.21 -2.77
N GLU A 24 5.66 11.13 -3.48
CA GLU A 24 4.31 10.62 -3.72
C GLU A 24 4.28 9.17 -3.24
N MET A 25 3.24 8.77 -2.51
CA MET A 25 3.06 7.41 -2.05
C MET A 25 1.59 7.02 -2.02
N LEU A 26 1.31 5.71 -2.13
CA LEU A 26 -0.04 5.20 -1.97
C LEU A 26 -0.46 5.25 -0.50
N PHE A 27 -1.78 5.30 -0.24
CA PHE A 27 -2.27 5.37 1.14
C PHE A 27 -1.82 4.21 2.04
N PRO A 28 -1.75 2.94 1.58
CA PRO A 28 -1.20 1.85 2.40
C PRO A 28 0.28 2.03 2.76
N GLU A 29 1.08 2.65 1.89
CA GLU A 29 2.48 2.96 2.18
C GLU A 29 2.59 4.06 3.24
N PHE A 30 1.68 5.03 3.18
CA PHE A 30 1.55 6.05 4.21
C PHE A 30 1.08 5.46 5.56
N GLU A 31 0.14 4.51 5.55
CA GLU A 31 -0.28 3.78 6.77
C GLU A 31 0.90 3.04 7.42
N ALA A 32 1.77 2.41 6.63
CA ALA A 32 2.98 1.77 7.15
C ALA A 32 3.97 2.77 7.81
N LEU A 33 4.03 4.00 7.29
CA LEU A 33 4.83 5.08 7.86
C LEU A 33 4.21 5.62 9.17
N LEU A 34 2.87 5.68 9.27
CA LEU A 34 2.16 6.04 10.50
C LEU A 34 2.29 4.97 11.59
N ASP A 35 2.27 3.68 11.22
CA ASP A 35 2.44 2.55 12.13
C ASP A 35 3.89 2.41 12.65
N GLY A 36 4.82 3.22 12.11
CA GLY A 36 6.23 3.18 12.46
C GLY A 36 6.96 1.95 11.92
N MET A 37 6.41 1.27 10.90
CA MET A 37 7.10 0.17 10.22
C MET A 37 8.23 0.68 9.32
N VAL A 38 8.14 1.93 8.85
CA VAL A 38 9.13 2.58 7.98
C VAL A 38 9.48 3.94 8.56
N ALA A 39 10.78 4.19 8.77
CA ALA A 39 11.30 5.50 9.13
C ALA A 39 11.56 6.34 7.87
N ALA A 40 11.34 7.66 7.98
CA ALA A 40 11.68 8.64 6.97
C ALA A 40 12.75 9.62 7.50
N PRO A 41 14.03 9.19 7.57
CA PRO A 41 15.10 10.02 8.13
C PRO A 41 15.36 11.30 7.31
N GLU A 42 14.88 11.34 6.07
CA GLU A 42 14.91 12.52 5.20
C GLU A 42 14.06 13.70 5.72
N TYR A 43 13.14 13.44 6.65
CA TYR A 43 12.28 14.45 7.29
C TYR A 43 12.49 14.50 8.81
N ALA A 44 13.62 13.99 9.33
CA ALA A 44 13.87 13.95 10.76
C ALA A 44 13.89 15.37 11.38
N ASP A 45 13.19 15.54 12.49
CA ASP A 45 13.00 16.84 13.18
C ASP A 45 12.29 17.93 12.34
N GLU A 46 11.51 17.52 11.33
CA GLU A 46 10.78 18.45 10.46
C GLU A 46 9.26 18.26 10.53
N THR A 47 8.52 19.38 10.39
CA THR A 47 7.08 19.36 10.11
C THR A 47 6.88 19.43 8.61
N VAL A 48 6.36 18.35 8.03
CA VAL A 48 6.12 18.25 6.59
C VAL A 48 4.66 18.59 6.27
N GLU A 49 4.49 19.43 5.26
CA GLU A 49 3.18 19.73 4.67
C GLU A 49 2.81 18.61 3.69
N ALA A 50 1.66 17.97 3.91
CA ALA A 50 1.20 16.86 3.09
C ALA A 50 -0.24 17.07 2.58
N VAL A 51 -0.60 16.34 1.53
CA VAL A 51 -1.96 16.29 1.01
C VAL A 51 -2.41 14.85 0.81
N PHE A 52 -3.59 14.53 1.32
CA PHE A 52 -4.29 13.28 1.03
C PHE A 52 -5.24 13.48 -0.14
N LEU A 53 -5.18 12.58 -1.11
CA LEU A 53 -5.91 12.66 -2.37
C LEU A 53 -6.74 11.41 -2.61
N GLN A 54 -7.94 11.62 -3.15
CA GLN A 54 -8.74 10.56 -3.76
C GLN A 54 -8.77 10.79 -5.27
N ILE A 55 -8.16 9.89 -6.02
CA ILE A 55 -7.93 10.01 -7.46
C ILE A 55 -8.81 8.99 -8.18
N ASN A 56 -9.54 9.43 -9.19
CA ASN A 56 -10.34 8.54 -10.04
C ASN A 56 -9.44 7.83 -11.08
N THR A 57 -9.96 6.76 -11.69
CA THR A 57 -9.29 6.01 -12.78
C THR A 57 -8.87 6.88 -13.97
N ARG A 58 -9.50 8.05 -14.16
CA ARG A 58 -9.14 9.04 -15.20
C ARG A 58 -8.05 10.04 -14.79
N LEU A 59 -7.28 9.75 -13.72
CA LEU A 59 -6.28 10.67 -13.15
C LEU A 59 -6.88 12.04 -12.78
N GLN A 60 -8.11 12.02 -12.28
CA GLN A 60 -8.82 13.22 -11.82
C GLN A 60 -8.95 13.20 -10.30
N VAL A 61 -8.50 14.28 -9.66
CA VAL A 61 -8.65 14.46 -8.20
C VAL A 61 -10.13 14.68 -7.87
N ARG A 62 -10.67 13.87 -6.96
CA ARG A 62 -12.04 13.96 -6.44
C ARG A 62 -12.09 14.62 -5.07
N SER A 63 -11.10 14.37 -4.23
CA SER A 63 -10.98 14.96 -2.90
C SER A 63 -9.53 15.26 -2.57
N ALA A 64 -9.30 16.35 -1.84
CA ALA A 64 -7.99 16.76 -1.34
C ALA A 64 -8.10 17.27 0.11
N VAL A 65 -7.28 16.73 1.00
CA VAL A 65 -7.18 17.14 2.41
C VAL A 65 -5.75 17.57 2.71
N PHE A 66 -5.55 18.83 3.06
CA PHE A 66 -4.25 19.43 3.33
C PHE A 66 -3.93 19.39 4.83
N PHE A 67 -2.90 18.64 5.23
CA PHE A 67 -2.53 18.40 6.62
C PHE A 67 -1.02 18.48 6.87
N ASN A 68 -0.66 18.77 8.11
CA ASN A 68 0.73 18.79 8.58
C ASN A 68 1.04 17.48 9.29
N LEU A 69 2.28 17.03 9.14
CA LEU A 69 2.79 15.81 9.73
C LEU A 69 4.12 16.10 10.41
N ASP A 70 4.21 15.83 11.70
CA ASP A 70 5.43 16.05 12.48
C ASP A 70 6.22 14.76 12.59
N PHE A 71 7.51 14.83 12.26
CA PHE A 71 8.47 13.75 12.41
C PHE A 71 9.35 13.97 13.65
N ASP A 72 9.73 12.89 14.31
CA ASP A 72 10.68 12.92 15.42
C ASP A 72 12.15 12.93 14.93
N LEU A 73 13.09 12.96 15.88
CA LEU A 73 14.53 12.97 15.61
C LEU A 73 15.02 11.68 14.89
N ASP A 74 14.28 10.58 15.04
CA ASP A 74 14.60 9.29 14.44
C ASP A 74 13.91 9.10 13.06
N GLY A 75 13.11 10.09 12.63
CA GLY A 75 12.38 10.08 11.37
C GLY A 75 11.06 9.29 11.41
N TYR A 76 10.52 9.01 12.60
CA TYR A 76 9.18 8.43 12.75
C TYR A 76 8.12 9.51 12.90
N VAL A 77 6.90 9.21 12.48
CA VAL A 77 5.77 10.11 12.70
C VAL A 77 5.38 10.13 14.17
N ASN A 78 5.01 11.31 14.65
CA ASN A 78 4.46 11.48 15.99
C ASN A 78 3.22 10.58 16.21
N ARG A 79 3.30 9.67 17.19
CA ARG A 79 2.22 8.72 17.55
C ARG A 79 0.92 9.38 18.01
N LEU A 80 0.97 10.66 18.38
CA LEU A 80 -0.22 11.44 18.75
C LEU A 80 -1.03 11.90 17.53
N TRP A 81 -0.47 11.77 16.32
CA TRP A 81 -1.14 12.13 15.09
C TRP A 81 -2.27 11.12 14.79
N ASN A 82 -3.52 11.59 14.75
CA ASN A 82 -4.70 10.73 14.62
C ASN A 82 -5.80 11.33 13.73
N LEU A 83 -5.43 11.85 12.56
CA LEU A 83 -6.36 12.52 11.66
C LEU A 83 -7.13 11.51 10.79
N PRO A 84 -8.47 11.40 10.87
CA PRO A 84 -9.24 10.47 10.04
C PRO A 84 -9.42 11.01 8.60
N LEU A 85 -8.36 10.91 7.80
CA LEU A 85 -8.26 11.49 6.45
C LEU A 85 -9.42 11.10 5.53
N ARG A 86 -9.78 9.81 5.46
CA ARG A 86 -10.89 9.31 4.64
C ARG A 86 -12.23 9.96 5.00
N GLN A 87 -12.54 10.04 6.29
CA GLN A 87 -13.82 10.60 6.76
C GLN A 87 -13.90 12.11 6.54
N ILE A 88 -12.77 12.80 6.71
CA ILE A 88 -12.67 14.24 6.48
C ILE A 88 -12.80 14.54 4.98
N ALA A 89 -12.14 13.76 4.12
CA ALA A 89 -12.26 13.84 2.66
C ALA A 89 -13.72 13.67 2.19
N GLU A 90 -14.42 12.67 2.74
CA GLU A 90 -15.83 12.43 2.40
C GLU A 90 -16.74 13.60 2.81
N ARG A 91 -16.45 14.28 3.92
CA ARG A 91 -17.25 15.39 4.46
C ARG A 91 -16.80 16.77 3.96
N GLY A 92 -15.77 16.84 3.12
CA GLY A 92 -15.24 18.07 2.56
C GLY A 92 -16.29 18.86 1.75
N ASP A 93 -16.13 20.18 1.73
CA ASP A 93 -16.97 21.07 0.93
C ASP A 93 -16.50 21.13 -0.52
N ARG A 94 -17.36 21.63 -1.41
CA ARG A 94 -17.03 21.83 -2.82
C ARG A 94 -15.98 22.93 -2.96
N GLY A 95 -14.79 22.55 -3.39
CA GLY A 95 -13.67 23.41 -3.71
C GLY A 95 -13.57 23.72 -5.21
N PRO A 96 -12.42 24.25 -5.65
CA PRO A 96 -12.18 24.60 -7.05
C PRO A 96 -12.16 23.36 -7.96
N ASP A 97 -12.39 23.58 -9.25
CA ASP A 97 -12.29 22.54 -10.27
C ASP A 97 -10.82 22.34 -10.70
N MET A 98 -10.35 21.09 -10.70
CA MET A 98 -9.00 20.70 -11.12
C MET A 98 -8.96 20.03 -12.51
N GLY A 99 -10.05 20.09 -13.29
CA GLY A 99 -10.17 19.50 -14.63
C GLY A 99 -11.09 18.27 -14.70
N GLY A 100 -11.82 17.98 -13.63
CA GLY A 100 -12.77 16.85 -13.53
C GLY A 100 -14.08 17.21 -12.82
N GLY A 101 -14.32 18.51 -12.60
CA GLY A 101 -15.38 19.06 -11.79
C GLY A 101 -14.89 19.53 -10.41
N PRO A 102 -15.77 20.19 -9.63
CA PRO A 102 -15.45 20.68 -8.29
C PRO A 102 -14.98 19.54 -7.38
N ILE A 103 -13.77 19.66 -6.82
CA ILE A 103 -13.23 18.67 -5.90
C ILE A 103 -13.83 18.87 -4.50
N ARG A 104 -13.80 17.84 -3.65
CA ARG A 104 -14.00 18.02 -2.20
C ARG A 104 -12.70 18.54 -1.61
N LEU A 105 -12.69 19.75 -1.08
CA LEU A 105 -11.51 20.37 -0.50
C LEU A 105 -11.66 20.45 1.01
N VAL A 106 -10.59 20.11 1.73
CA VAL A 106 -10.44 20.44 3.14
C VAL A 106 -9.06 21.04 3.37
N CYS A 107 -9.02 22.25 3.91
CA CYS A 107 -7.79 22.94 4.28
C CYS A 107 -8.03 23.81 5.52
N LEU A 108 -6.98 24.44 6.06
CA LEU A 108 -7.08 25.30 7.24
C LEU A 108 -8.17 26.39 7.09
N GLY A 109 -8.30 26.99 5.91
CA GLY A 109 -9.32 28.00 5.62
C GLY A 109 -10.71 27.45 5.26
N PHE A 110 -10.82 26.14 5.04
CA PHE A 110 -12.00 25.49 4.47
C PHE A 110 -12.21 24.13 5.14
N ASN A 111 -12.74 24.15 6.38
CA ASN A 111 -13.05 22.94 7.13
C ASN A 111 -14.36 23.12 7.93
N LYS A 112 -15.14 22.04 8.06
CA LYS A 112 -16.39 22.00 8.88
C LYS A 112 -16.17 21.51 10.31
N GLN A 113 -15.04 20.86 10.56
CA GLN A 113 -14.74 20.15 11.80
C GLN A 113 -13.58 20.87 12.52
N PRO A 114 -13.89 21.86 13.37
CA PRO A 114 -12.86 22.73 13.96
C PRO A 114 -11.86 21.96 14.83
N GLN A 115 -12.19 20.75 15.31
CA GLN A 115 -11.27 19.93 16.09
C GLN A 115 -9.97 19.57 15.33
N TYR A 116 -10.02 19.47 14.01
CA TYR A 116 -8.87 19.07 13.18
C TYR A 116 -8.07 20.25 12.65
N ARG A 117 -8.58 21.47 12.84
CA ARG A 117 -7.98 22.73 12.37
C ARG A 117 -6.48 22.89 12.68
N PRO A 118 -5.93 22.54 13.87
CA PRO A 118 -4.50 22.73 14.14
C PRO A 118 -3.58 21.83 13.29
N MET A 119 -4.11 20.71 12.78
CA MET A 119 -3.35 19.77 11.95
C MET A 119 -3.48 20.08 10.46
N LEU A 120 -4.26 21.09 10.07
CA LEU A 120 -4.48 21.46 8.67
C LEU A 120 -3.62 22.66 8.30
N TRP A 121 -3.14 22.69 7.06
CA TRP A 121 -2.49 23.87 6.48
C TRP A 121 -3.32 24.46 5.35
N LYS A 122 -2.95 25.65 4.89
CA LYS A 122 -3.64 26.37 3.83
C LYS A 122 -2.79 26.32 2.55
N PRO A 123 -3.25 25.66 1.47
CA PRO A 123 -2.56 25.70 0.19
C PRO A 123 -2.54 27.13 -0.35
N GLY A 124 -1.41 27.51 -0.94
CA GLY A 124 -1.17 28.86 -1.45
C GLY A 124 -0.38 28.84 -2.76
N ALA A 125 0.17 30.00 -3.10
CA ALA A 125 1.14 30.11 -4.18
C ALA A 125 2.54 29.89 -3.57
N ARG A 126 3.23 28.84 -4.01
CA ARG A 126 4.62 28.57 -3.63
C ARG A 126 5.52 28.92 -4.80
N GLY A 127 6.18 30.07 -4.70
CA GLY A 127 7.00 30.60 -5.79
C GLY A 127 6.17 30.94 -7.03
N ASN A 128 6.45 30.26 -8.15
CA ASN A 128 5.81 30.53 -9.45
C ASN A 128 4.56 29.68 -9.73
N SER A 129 4.24 28.69 -8.88
CA SER A 129 3.13 27.75 -9.09
C SER A 129 2.21 27.67 -7.88
N ASN A 130 0.93 27.37 -8.14
CA ASN A 130 -0.06 27.13 -7.08
C ASN A 130 0.05 25.67 -6.61
N ASP A 131 -0.05 25.41 -5.31
CA ASP A 131 0.02 24.06 -4.74
C ASP A 131 -1.02 23.12 -5.39
N LEU A 132 -2.23 23.63 -5.69
CA LEU A 132 -3.24 22.85 -6.40
C LEU A 132 -2.84 22.53 -7.85
N ALA A 133 -2.13 23.42 -8.52
CA ALA A 133 -1.62 23.17 -9.86
C ALA A 133 -0.52 22.10 -9.86
N LEU A 134 0.36 22.13 -8.84
CA LEU A 134 1.39 21.11 -8.65
C LEU A 134 0.78 19.73 -8.42
N VAL A 135 -0.26 19.64 -7.57
CA VAL A 135 -0.99 18.38 -7.36
C VAL A 135 -1.61 17.88 -8.66
N LYS A 136 -2.21 18.78 -9.45
CA LYS A 136 -2.80 18.40 -10.74
C LYS A 136 -1.75 17.83 -11.69
N GLU A 137 -0.59 18.48 -11.78
CA GLU A 137 0.52 18.06 -12.62
C GLU A 137 1.11 16.72 -12.17
N ALA A 138 1.31 16.52 -10.87
CA ALA A 138 1.78 15.27 -10.29
C ALA A 138 0.82 14.09 -10.59
N VAL A 139 -0.49 14.31 -10.38
CA VAL A 139 -1.51 13.30 -10.71
C VAL A 139 -1.55 13.01 -12.21
N ALA A 140 -1.33 14.01 -13.07
CA ALA A 140 -1.26 13.82 -14.52
C ALA A 140 0.01 13.06 -14.96
N HIS A 141 1.13 13.26 -14.26
CA HIS A 141 2.38 12.52 -14.49
C HIS A 141 2.27 11.04 -14.07
N ASN A 142 1.36 10.73 -13.15
CA ASN A 142 1.02 9.37 -12.72
C ASN A 142 2.24 8.55 -12.25
N ALA A 143 3.11 9.14 -11.42
CA ALA A 143 4.26 8.43 -10.85
C ALA A 143 3.85 7.22 -10.00
N LEU A 144 2.63 7.26 -9.43
CA LEU A 144 2.03 6.19 -8.63
C LEU A 144 1.54 4.99 -9.45
N GLY A 145 1.59 5.06 -10.79
CA GLY A 145 1.17 3.95 -11.65
C GLY A 145 -0.31 3.60 -11.49
N ILE A 146 -1.17 4.59 -11.26
CA ILE A 146 -2.61 4.41 -11.13
C ILE A 146 -3.10 3.81 -12.45
N LEU A 147 -3.54 2.55 -12.38
CA LEU A 147 -4.12 1.84 -13.51
C LEU A 147 -5.45 2.51 -13.83
N GLY A 148 -5.44 3.31 -14.90
CA GLY A 148 -6.69 3.79 -15.47
C GLY A 148 -7.50 2.59 -15.96
N GLU A 149 -8.81 2.66 -15.82
CA GLU A 149 -9.72 1.90 -16.66
C GLU A 149 -9.58 2.48 -18.07
N ASP A 150 -8.48 2.15 -18.75
CA ASP A 150 -8.47 2.20 -20.19
C ASP A 150 -9.51 1.19 -20.62
N GLU A 151 -10.72 1.68 -20.86
CA GLU A 151 -11.78 0.95 -21.53
C GLU A 151 -11.22 0.30 -22.81
N GLU A 152 -10.18 0.91 -23.40
CA GLU A 152 -9.37 0.36 -24.49
C GLU A 152 -8.52 -0.85 -24.07
N ALA A 153 -7.73 -0.79 -23.00
CA ALA A 153 -6.91 -1.93 -22.55
C ALA A 153 -7.77 -3.14 -22.16
N ILE A 154 -8.90 -2.92 -21.49
CA ILE A 154 -9.86 -3.99 -21.15
C ILE A 154 -10.54 -4.54 -22.43
N ARG A 155 -10.80 -3.69 -23.45
CA ARG A 155 -11.30 -4.14 -24.77
C ARG A 155 -10.26 -4.93 -25.56
N TYR A 156 -8.96 -4.65 -25.40
CA TYR A 156 -7.87 -5.39 -26.06
C TYR A 156 -7.53 -6.70 -25.34
N ILE A 157 -7.77 -6.81 -24.03
CA ILE A 157 -7.53 -8.01 -23.21
C ILE A 157 -8.86 -8.73 -22.92
N ALA A 158 -9.80 -8.73 -23.87
CA ALA A 158 -10.93 -9.63 -23.82
C ALA A 158 -10.45 -11.02 -24.31
N PRO A 159 -10.50 -12.08 -23.48
CA PRO A 159 -10.08 -13.42 -23.89
C PRO A 159 -10.89 -13.94 -25.08
N GLU A 160 -12.10 -13.41 -25.32
CA GLU A 160 -12.93 -13.78 -26.48
C GLU A 160 -12.43 -13.18 -27.81
N ARG A 161 -11.49 -12.23 -27.80
CA ARG A 161 -10.94 -11.58 -29.01
C ARG A 161 -9.46 -11.85 -29.26
N LEU A 162 -8.79 -12.54 -28.35
CA LEU A 162 -7.49 -13.16 -28.60
C LEU A 162 -7.68 -14.31 -29.59
N HIS A 163 -7.72 -13.98 -30.89
CA HIS A 163 -7.50 -14.97 -31.94
C HIS A 163 -6.04 -15.39 -31.86
N MET A 164 -5.74 -16.42 -31.06
CA MET A 164 -4.56 -17.24 -31.32
C MET A 164 -4.73 -17.79 -32.74
N ALA A 165 -4.03 -17.21 -33.71
CA ALA A 165 -3.92 -17.83 -35.01
C ALA A 165 -3.34 -19.23 -34.77
N ALA A 166 -4.01 -20.26 -35.28
CA ALA A 166 -3.47 -21.62 -35.27
C ALA A 166 -2.08 -21.57 -35.92
N GLU A 167 -1.10 -22.19 -35.27
CA GLU A 167 0.33 -22.11 -35.57
C GLU A 167 0.63 -22.43 -37.05
N ASP A 168 -0.23 -23.24 -37.68
CA ASP A 168 -0.19 -23.65 -39.10
C ASP A 168 -0.37 -22.49 -40.10
N THR A 169 -0.93 -21.36 -39.66
CA THR A 169 -1.14 -20.18 -40.53
C THR A 169 0.13 -19.35 -40.68
N TRP A 170 1.09 -19.48 -39.76
CA TRP A 170 2.30 -18.65 -39.73
C TRP A 170 3.46 -19.22 -40.58
N TYR A 171 3.45 -20.53 -40.82
CA TYR A 171 4.36 -21.19 -41.76
C TYR A 171 3.54 -21.62 -42.96
N GLY A 172 3.58 -20.82 -44.04
CA GLY A 172 2.79 -21.01 -45.26
C GLY A 172 2.69 -22.48 -45.72
N GLY A 173 1.62 -23.13 -45.29
CA GLY A 173 1.20 -24.47 -45.68
C GLY A 173 -0.25 -24.43 -46.17
N GLY A 174 -0.61 -23.38 -46.92
CA GLY A 174 -1.90 -23.31 -47.58
C GLY A 174 -1.90 -24.23 -48.79
N GLN A 175 -2.55 -25.39 -48.68
CA GLN A 175 -3.06 -26.11 -49.85
C GLN A 175 -4.01 -25.18 -50.61
N VAL A 176 -3.54 -24.63 -51.74
CA VAL A 176 -4.38 -23.99 -52.74
C VAL A 176 -5.06 -25.10 -53.53
N ASN A 177 -6.25 -25.50 -53.08
CA ASN A 177 -7.26 -26.07 -53.96
C ASN A 177 -8.15 -24.90 -54.36
N ASP A 178 -7.86 -24.29 -55.50
CA ASP A 178 -8.88 -23.91 -56.47
C ASP A 178 -8.20 -23.66 -57.81
N VAL A 179 -8.82 -24.23 -58.82
CA VAL A 179 -8.44 -24.24 -60.23
C VAL A 179 -8.65 -22.86 -60.86
N ASP A 180 -7.87 -22.60 -61.92
CA ASP A 180 -8.02 -21.52 -62.90
C ASP A 180 -7.27 -20.19 -62.61
N ASP A 181 -5.97 -20.16 -62.92
CA ASP A 181 -5.41 -19.14 -63.82
C ASP A 181 -3.94 -19.45 -64.20
N LEU A 182 -3.69 -19.51 -65.50
CA LEU A 182 -2.41 -19.83 -66.13
C LEU A 182 -1.43 -18.66 -66.05
N ILE A 183 -0.34 -18.81 -65.30
CA ILE A 183 0.92 -18.10 -65.56
C ILE A 183 2.08 -19.11 -65.47
N PRO A 184 2.68 -19.54 -66.60
CA PRO A 184 3.78 -20.49 -66.59
C PRO A 184 5.09 -19.74 -66.30
N LEU A 185 5.49 -19.68 -65.04
CA LEU A 185 6.85 -19.29 -64.65
C LEU A 185 7.71 -20.54 -64.52
N THR A 186 8.39 -20.82 -65.62
CA THR A 186 9.51 -21.75 -65.73
C THR A 186 10.66 -21.39 -64.79
N SER A 187 11.49 -22.40 -64.52
CA SER A 187 12.80 -22.40 -63.87
C SER A 187 12.83 -22.49 -62.34
N THR A 188 12.81 -23.73 -61.89
CA THR A 188 13.60 -24.23 -60.75
C THR A 188 15.08 -23.86 -60.93
N PRO A 189 15.74 -23.23 -59.93
CA PRO A 189 17.17 -23.38 -59.73
C PRO A 189 17.43 -24.47 -58.67
N PRO A 190 18.34 -25.43 -58.91
CA PRO A 190 18.64 -26.52 -57.97
C PRO A 190 19.49 -26.10 -56.75
N ALA A 191 19.64 -24.79 -56.47
CA ALA A 191 20.56 -24.28 -55.46
C ALA A 191 19.91 -23.94 -54.10
N ALA A 192 18.59 -23.92 -53.99
CA ALA A 192 17.91 -23.51 -52.75
C ALA A 192 17.78 -24.63 -51.68
N ALA A 193 17.89 -25.90 -52.07
CA ALA A 193 17.70 -27.03 -51.16
C ALA A 193 18.86 -27.23 -50.16
N SER A 194 20.08 -26.79 -50.50
CA SER A 194 21.24 -26.87 -49.60
C SER A 194 21.27 -25.70 -48.60
N ALA A 195 20.79 -24.51 -49.00
CA ALA A 195 20.69 -23.34 -48.13
C ALA A 195 19.58 -23.47 -47.07
N THR A 196 18.45 -24.09 -47.42
CA THR A 196 17.36 -24.37 -46.46
C THR A 196 17.72 -25.50 -45.49
N ALA A 197 18.47 -26.53 -45.92
CA ALA A 197 18.96 -27.58 -45.05
C ALA A 197 20.01 -27.08 -44.03
N ALA A 198 20.91 -26.19 -44.46
CA ALA A 198 21.88 -25.54 -43.57
C ALA A 198 21.20 -24.60 -42.56
N ALA A 199 20.26 -23.76 -43.02
CA ALA A 199 19.49 -22.86 -42.15
C ALA A 199 18.58 -23.62 -41.15
N SER A 200 18.03 -24.77 -41.55
CA SER A 200 17.23 -25.63 -40.67
C SER A 200 18.08 -26.27 -39.56
N GLY A 201 19.32 -26.67 -39.87
CA GLY A 201 20.24 -27.23 -38.87
C GLY A 201 20.72 -26.20 -37.83
N GLU A 202 20.92 -24.95 -38.24
CA GLU A 202 21.28 -23.86 -37.32
C GLU A 202 20.12 -23.47 -36.39
N LEU A 203 18.89 -23.42 -36.91
CA LEU A 203 17.68 -23.20 -36.12
C LEU A 203 17.46 -24.31 -35.08
N GLN A 204 17.77 -25.56 -35.43
CA GLN A 204 17.62 -26.70 -34.53
C GLN A 204 18.63 -26.65 -33.38
N ARG A 205 19.88 -26.26 -33.65
CA ARG A 205 20.90 -26.03 -32.61
C ARG A 205 20.51 -24.91 -31.65
N LEU A 206 19.98 -23.81 -32.18
CA LEU A 206 19.50 -22.70 -31.35
C LEU A 206 18.34 -23.14 -30.45
N ARG A 207 17.38 -23.90 -30.99
CA ARG A 207 16.28 -24.47 -30.19
C ARG A 207 16.77 -25.42 -29.10
N GLU A 208 17.77 -26.24 -29.39
CA GLU A 208 18.36 -27.14 -28.40
C GLU A 208 19.07 -26.37 -27.27
N GLN A 209 19.78 -25.30 -27.60
CA GLN A 209 20.40 -24.39 -26.62
C GLN A 209 19.37 -23.71 -25.73
N HIS A 210 18.33 -23.12 -26.34
CA HIS A 210 17.23 -22.49 -25.59
C HIS A 210 16.48 -23.52 -24.72
N ALA A 211 16.29 -24.75 -25.22
CA ALA A 211 15.66 -25.81 -24.44
C ALA A 211 16.52 -26.24 -23.24
N GLN A 212 17.85 -26.18 -23.35
CA GLN A 212 18.75 -26.43 -22.22
C GLN A 212 18.66 -25.30 -21.18
N GLU A 213 18.71 -24.05 -21.63
CA GLU A 213 18.62 -22.87 -20.75
C GLU A 213 17.27 -22.82 -19.99
N VAL A 214 16.15 -23.10 -20.68
CA VAL A 214 14.83 -23.18 -20.04
C VAL A 214 14.77 -24.29 -18.99
N ARG A 215 15.42 -25.44 -19.22
CA ARG A 215 15.48 -26.52 -18.23
C ARG A 215 16.28 -26.11 -16.99
N GLU A 216 17.39 -25.39 -17.19
CA GLU A 216 18.21 -24.91 -16.09
C GLU A 216 17.47 -23.88 -15.24
N LEU A 217 16.83 -22.89 -15.88
CA LEU A 217 16.02 -21.88 -15.19
C LEU A 217 14.85 -22.52 -14.43
N ARG A 218 14.17 -23.51 -15.01
CA ARG A 218 13.11 -24.25 -14.31
C ARG A 218 13.63 -24.94 -13.05
N LYS A 219 14.80 -25.59 -13.13
CA LYS A 219 15.45 -26.23 -11.98
C LYS A 219 15.81 -25.19 -10.90
N GLN A 220 16.28 -24.01 -11.29
CA GLN A 220 16.56 -22.91 -10.36
C GLN A 220 15.28 -22.43 -9.67
N VAL A 221 14.17 -22.26 -10.41
CA VAL A 221 12.87 -21.87 -9.84
C VAL A 221 12.36 -22.91 -8.85
N GLU A 222 12.49 -24.20 -9.16
CA GLU A 222 12.13 -25.28 -8.22
C GLU A 222 12.99 -25.25 -6.95
N ALA A 223 14.30 -25.04 -7.07
CA ALA A 223 15.21 -24.95 -5.94
C ALA A 223 14.94 -23.71 -5.06
N LEU A 224 14.63 -22.56 -5.67
CA LEU A 224 14.23 -21.37 -4.93
C LEU A 224 12.86 -21.58 -4.26
N GLY A 225 11.92 -22.25 -4.93
CA GLY A 225 10.62 -22.59 -4.38
C GLY A 225 10.70 -23.51 -3.15
N THR A 226 11.56 -24.53 -3.18
CA THR A 226 11.78 -25.39 -2.00
C THR A 226 12.45 -24.63 -0.86
N ARG A 227 13.40 -23.74 -1.15
CA ARG A 227 14.05 -22.89 -0.15
C ARG A 227 13.08 -21.92 0.52
N ILE A 228 12.19 -21.27 -0.25
CA ILE A 228 11.17 -20.37 0.28
C ILE A 228 10.22 -21.14 1.20
N LYS A 229 9.76 -22.33 0.80
CA LYS A 229 8.91 -23.18 1.64
C LYS A 229 9.58 -23.59 2.94
N ALA A 230 10.87 -23.95 2.90
CA ALA A 230 11.63 -24.30 4.10
C ALA A 230 11.77 -23.10 5.04
N MET A 231 12.09 -21.93 4.52
CA MET A 231 12.19 -20.69 5.32
C MET A 231 10.84 -20.29 5.92
N ALA A 232 9.74 -20.45 5.17
CA ALA A 232 8.39 -20.16 5.67
C ALA A 232 8.03 -21.06 6.85
N LEU A 233 8.33 -22.37 6.76
CA LEU A 233 8.10 -23.32 7.85
C LEU A 233 8.93 -22.98 9.09
N GLU A 234 10.20 -22.61 8.91
CA GLU A 234 11.08 -22.19 10.01
C GLU A 234 10.53 -20.93 10.72
N LYS A 235 10.06 -19.94 9.95
CA LYS A 235 9.45 -18.73 10.51
C LYS A 235 8.14 -19.04 11.25
N GLU A 236 7.32 -19.93 10.72
CA GLU A 236 6.09 -20.36 11.40
C GLU A 236 6.39 -21.04 12.74
N GLN A 237 7.38 -21.92 12.78
CA GLN A 237 7.83 -22.56 14.02
C GLN A 237 8.33 -21.55 15.05
N ALA A 238 9.17 -20.58 14.62
CA ALA A 238 9.65 -19.52 15.50
C ALA A 238 8.51 -18.65 16.06
N LEU A 239 7.46 -18.37 15.25
CA LEU A 239 6.29 -17.65 15.74
C LEU A 239 5.49 -18.45 16.77
N VAL A 240 5.37 -19.77 16.59
CA VAL A 240 4.70 -20.64 17.57
C VAL A 240 5.48 -20.67 18.88
N GLU A 241 6.80 -20.82 18.83
CA GLU A 241 7.67 -20.80 20.01
C GLU A 241 7.57 -19.46 20.74
N LEU A 242 7.66 -18.36 20.01
CA LEU A 242 7.54 -17.02 20.57
C LEU A 242 6.17 -16.82 21.24
N LYS A 243 5.07 -17.28 20.61
CA LYS A 243 3.73 -17.22 21.21
C LYS A 243 3.63 -18.06 22.49
N GLY A 244 4.30 -19.21 22.54
CA GLY A 244 4.39 -20.04 23.74
C GLY A 244 5.06 -19.29 24.89
N ILE A 245 6.25 -18.71 24.64
CA ILE A 245 6.98 -17.91 25.64
C ILE A 245 6.13 -16.74 26.15
N HIS A 246 5.42 -16.04 25.26
CA HIS A 246 4.55 -14.93 25.67
C HIS A 246 3.35 -15.41 26.51
N ALA A 247 2.78 -16.57 26.19
CA ALA A 247 1.68 -17.15 26.97
C ALA A 247 2.16 -17.51 28.39
N ASP A 248 3.32 -18.15 28.50
CA ASP A 248 3.92 -18.51 29.80
C ASP A 248 4.23 -17.26 30.63
N HIS A 249 4.80 -16.21 30.02
CA HIS A 249 5.04 -14.94 30.71
C HIS A 249 3.74 -14.27 31.18
N LEU A 250 2.67 -14.32 30.39
CA LEU A 250 1.37 -13.79 30.80
C LEU A 250 0.79 -14.56 31.98
N GLU A 251 0.93 -15.89 32.01
CA GLU A 251 0.48 -16.71 33.13
C GLU A 251 1.23 -16.35 34.42
N ILE A 252 2.55 -16.19 34.34
CA ILE A 252 3.39 -15.77 35.48
C ILE A 252 2.94 -14.40 36.00
N VAL A 253 2.83 -13.40 35.12
CA VAL A 253 2.44 -12.03 35.51
C VAL A 253 1.03 -12.00 36.10
N GLN A 254 0.10 -12.81 35.57
CA GLN A 254 -1.24 -12.93 36.14
C GLN A 254 -1.21 -13.56 37.54
N GLY A 255 -0.36 -14.57 37.76
CA GLY A 255 -0.13 -15.17 39.07
C GLY A 255 0.39 -14.14 40.08
N GLU A 256 1.47 -13.43 39.74
CA GLU A 256 2.05 -12.39 40.59
C GLU A 256 1.05 -11.27 40.91
N LEU A 257 0.23 -10.87 39.94
CA LEU A 257 -0.82 -9.86 40.14
C LEU A 257 -1.89 -10.33 41.14
N LEU A 258 -2.26 -11.62 41.10
CA LEU A 258 -3.19 -12.19 42.06
C LEU A 258 -2.60 -12.22 43.46
N ASP A 259 -1.34 -12.59 43.59
CA ASP A 259 -0.63 -12.60 44.87
C ASP A 259 -0.53 -11.20 45.47
N ILE A 260 -0.13 -10.19 44.67
CA ILE A 260 -0.09 -8.78 45.11
C ILE A 260 -1.48 -8.30 45.54
N LYS A 261 -2.54 -8.69 44.81
CA LYS A 261 -3.92 -8.33 45.19
C LYS A 261 -4.34 -8.95 46.52
N GLN A 262 -3.94 -10.19 46.79
CA GLN A 262 -4.20 -10.86 48.07
C GLN A 262 -3.46 -10.16 49.20
N GLU A 263 -2.16 -9.89 49.03
CA GLU A 263 -1.35 -9.18 50.03
C GLU A 263 -1.91 -7.78 50.31
N LEU A 264 -2.30 -7.04 49.27
CA LEU A 264 -2.92 -5.73 49.43
C LEU A 264 -4.23 -5.80 50.23
N ALA A 265 -5.06 -6.82 49.97
CA ALA A 265 -6.31 -7.02 50.71
C ALA A 265 -6.05 -7.35 52.19
N GLU A 266 -5.01 -8.12 52.49
CA GLU A 266 -4.58 -8.40 53.86
C GLU A 266 -4.08 -7.15 54.57
N GLN A 267 -3.22 -6.37 53.93
CA GLN A 267 -2.75 -5.09 54.47
C GLN A 267 -3.90 -4.12 54.71
N GLN A 268 -4.90 -4.06 53.83
CA GLN A 268 -6.10 -3.25 54.04
C GLN A 268 -6.91 -3.71 55.25
N ARG A 269 -7.06 -5.03 55.46
CA ARG A 269 -7.72 -5.58 56.66
C ARG A 269 -6.97 -5.22 57.94
N ILE A 270 -5.64 -5.36 57.95
CA ILE A 270 -4.79 -5.00 59.09
C ILE A 270 -4.89 -3.50 59.37
N ASN A 271 -4.75 -2.66 58.34
CA ASN A 271 -4.89 -1.21 58.48
C ASN A 271 -6.27 -0.80 58.99
N ALA A 272 -7.34 -1.46 58.55
CA ALA A 272 -8.69 -1.21 59.05
C ALA A 272 -8.85 -1.64 60.53
N ALA A 273 -8.24 -2.76 60.94
CA ALA A 273 -8.24 -3.20 62.33
C ALA A 273 -7.49 -2.22 63.24
N LEU A 274 -6.28 -1.82 62.86
CA LEU A 274 -5.48 -0.84 63.59
C LEU A 274 -6.21 0.51 63.71
N LYS A 275 -6.82 1.01 62.64
CA LYS A 275 -7.63 2.24 62.69
C LYS A 275 -8.79 2.14 63.68
N ARG A 276 -9.45 0.98 63.78
CA ARG A 276 -10.52 0.74 64.77
C ARG A 276 -9.99 0.66 66.19
N GLU A 277 -8.80 0.12 66.42
CA GLU A 277 -8.17 0.13 67.75
C GLU A 277 -7.76 1.54 68.15
N LEU A 278 -7.16 2.30 67.23
CA LEU A 278 -6.74 3.67 67.46
C LEU A 278 -7.93 4.59 67.79
N SER A 279 -9.07 4.42 67.10
CA SER A 279 -10.29 5.16 67.44
C SER A 279 -10.87 4.77 68.81
N LYS A 280 -10.79 3.49 69.20
CA LYS A 280 -11.18 3.06 70.56
C LYS A 280 -10.28 3.68 71.63
N PHE A 281 -8.97 3.75 71.40
CA PHE A 281 -8.04 4.40 72.33
C PHE A 281 -8.30 5.90 72.43
N GLN A 282 -8.51 6.60 71.32
CA GLN A 282 -8.85 8.03 71.31
C GLN A 282 -10.14 8.33 72.08
N ASN A 283 -11.17 7.49 71.90
CA ASN A 283 -12.44 7.67 72.61
C ASN A 283 -12.30 7.40 74.13
N ARG A 284 -11.46 6.44 74.53
CA ARG A 284 -11.16 6.19 75.96
C ARG A 284 -10.39 7.33 76.60
N THR A 285 -9.39 7.88 75.93
CA THR A 285 -8.67 9.04 76.47
C THR A 285 -9.56 10.28 76.53
N ALA A 286 -10.46 10.50 75.56
CA ALA A 286 -11.41 11.61 75.61
C ALA A 286 -12.38 11.51 76.81
N SER A 287 -12.83 10.30 77.17
CA SER A 287 -13.70 10.09 78.33
C SER A 287 -13.02 10.20 79.70
N ASP A 288 -11.68 10.09 79.75
CA ASP A 288 -10.90 10.23 81.00
C ASP A 288 -10.55 11.69 81.32
N PHE A 289 -10.83 12.65 80.42
CA PHE A 289 -10.56 14.09 80.58
C PHE A 289 -11.82 14.97 80.74
N GLU A 290 -13.03 14.39 80.78
CA GLU A 290 -14.29 15.03 81.24
C GLU A 290 -14.58 14.71 82.71
#